data_AF-A0A8J8PNX7-F1
#
_entry.id   AF-A0A8J8PNX7-F1
#
_cell.length_a   1.000
_cell.length_b   1.000
_cell.length_c   1.000
_cell.angle_alpha   90.00
_cell.angle_beta   90.00
_cell.angle_gamma   90.00
#
_symmetry.space_group_name_H-M   'P 1'
#
loop_
_entity.id
_entity.type
_entity.pdbx_description
1 polymer ?
#
loop_
_entity_poly.entity_id
_entity_poly.type
_entity_poly.pdbx_seq_one_letter_code
_entity_poly.pdbx_strand_id
1 'polypeptide(L)'
;GMNNFSSQVGPGSVSASGMLGVELSPTKVRGFIQSLTVASGRIGAALTSFVFPALFNAYGESFAVGFLGSVALVSAIITLLFIPETKSKPLEEASGETLLEEERIIK
;
A
#
# COMPACT_ATOMS: atom_id res chain seq x y z
N GLY A 1 10.95 22.16 2.26
CA GLY A 1 11.11 21.53 0.93
C GLY A 1 12.06 20.34 0.98
N MET A 2 13.37 20.59 1.11
CA MET A 2 14.43 19.55 1.03
C MET A 2 14.37 18.47 2.13
N ASN A 3 14.01 18.85 3.36
CA ASN A 3 13.95 17.91 4.50
C ASN A 3 12.83 16.87 4.37
N ASN A 4 11.70 17.24 3.77
CA ASN A 4 10.61 16.30 3.48
C ASN A 4 10.98 15.39 2.30
N PHE A 5 11.65 15.93 1.28
CA PHE A 5 12.09 15.11 0.14
C PHE A 5 13.05 14.00 0.59
N SER A 6 14.07 14.34 1.40
CA SER A 6 15.05 13.37 1.92
C SER A 6 14.43 12.29 2.83
N SER A 7 13.41 12.62 3.62
CA SER A 7 12.72 11.62 4.45
C SER A 7 11.74 10.74 3.65
N GLN A 8 11.18 11.25 2.55
CA GLN A 8 10.26 10.51 1.69
C GLN A 8 10.98 9.49 0.81
N VAL A 9 12.26 9.70 0.44
CA VAL A 9 13.03 8.69 -0.32
C VAL A 9 13.37 7.44 0.51
N GLY A 10 13.11 7.47 1.82
CA GLY A 10 13.30 6.34 2.74
C GLY A 10 12.04 5.46 2.88
N PRO A 11 11.95 4.67 3.97
CA PRO A 11 10.80 3.78 4.23
C PRO A 11 9.43 4.49 4.25
N GLY A 12 9.41 5.82 4.35
CA GLY A 12 8.21 6.65 4.24
C GLY A 12 7.45 6.46 2.92
N SER A 13 8.14 6.23 1.79
CA SER A 13 7.48 5.92 0.51
C SER A 13 6.76 4.57 0.53
N VAL A 14 7.30 3.58 1.26
CA VAL A 14 6.66 2.26 1.39
C VAL A 14 5.40 2.37 2.25
N SER A 15 5.45 3.17 3.32
CA SER A 15 4.29 3.51 4.16
C SER A 15 3.22 4.31 3.41
N ALA A 16 3.59 5.08 2.39
CA ALA A 16 2.64 5.82 1.56
C ALA A 16 1.67 4.92 0.79
N SER A 17 2.00 3.65 0.57
CA SER A 17 1.07 2.66 0.01
C SER A 17 -0.24 2.54 0.83
N GLY A 18 -0.15 2.77 2.15
CA GLY A 18 -1.33 2.82 3.02
C GLY A 18 -2.15 4.11 2.89
N MET A 19 -1.58 5.20 2.35
CA MET A 19 -2.32 6.44 2.11
C MET A 19 -3.29 6.33 0.94
N LEU A 20 -2.96 5.54 -0.08
CA LEU A 20 -3.86 5.27 -1.21
C LEU A 20 -5.18 4.63 -0.73
N GLY A 21 -5.11 3.75 0.27
CA GLY A 21 -6.29 3.17 0.91
C GLY A 21 -7.18 4.20 1.63
N VAL A 22 -6.62 5.32 2.06
CA VAL A 22 -7.37 6.42 2.71
C VAL A 22 -7.94 7.38 1.68
N GLU A 23 -7.18 7.68 0.62
CA GLU A 23 -7.56 8.59 -0.46
C GLU A 23 -8.65 8.01 -1.37
N LEU A 24 -8.62 6.70 -1.62
CA LEU A 24 -9.57 5.98 -2.49
C LEU A 24 -10.84 5.51 -1.76
N SER A 25 -10.87 5.60 -0.42
CA SER A 25 -11.96 5.02 0.37
C SER A 25 -12.99 6.06 0.81
N PRO A 26 -14.30 5.78 0.59
CA PRO A 26 -15.40 6.58 1.13
C PRO A 26 -15.26 6.74 2.64
N THR A 27 -15.51 7.94 3.15
CA THR A 27 -15.37 8.29 4.59
C THR A 27 -16.09 7.31 5.53
N LYS A 28 -17.19 6.68 5.08
CA LYS A 28 -17.96 5.69 5.85
C LYS A 28 -17.25 4.34 6.03
N VAL A 29 -16.43 3.91 5.08
CA VAL A 29 -15.77 2.59 5.08
C VAL A 29 -14.24 2.66 5.19
N ARG A 30 -13.68 3.87 5.14
CA ARG A 30 -12.24 4.15 5.28
C ARG A 30 -11.60 3.47 6.48
N GLY A 31 -12.26 3.45 7.64
CA GLY A 31 -11.75 2.78 8.83
C GLY A 31 -11.58 1.25 8.64
N PHE A 32 -12.49 0.62 7.89
CA PHE A 32 -12.44 -0.81 7.58
C PHE A 32 -11.39 -1.12 6.51
N ILE A 33 -11.30 -0.31 5.45
CA ILE A 33 -10.27 -0.48 4.41
C ILE A 33 -8.86 -0.29 5.01
N GLN A 34 -8.70 0.69 5.90
CA GLN A 34 -7.43 0.94 6.58
C GLN A 34 -7.04 -0.21 7.51
N SER A 35 -7.98 -0.76 8.29
CA SER A 35 -7.69 -1.88 9.18
C SER A 35 -7.33 -3.15 8.40
N LEU A 36 -8.00 -3.41 7.28
CA LEU A 36 -7.66 -4.52 6.37
C LEU A 36 -6.26 -4.35 5.77
N THR A 37 -5.91 -3.14 5.35
CA THR A 37 -4.57 -2.81 4.83
C THR A 37 -3.49 -3.06 5.88
N VAL A 38 -3.70 -2.56 7.10
CA VAL A 38 -2.74 -2.76 8.21
C VAL A 38 -2.63 -4.24 8.58
N ALA A 39 -3.76 -4.95 8.69
CA ALA A 39 -3.77 -6.38 9.01
C ALA A 39 -3.00 -7.19 7.97
N SER A 40 -3.23 -6.92 6.68
CA SER A 40 -2.53 -7.59 5.58
C SER A 40 -1.02 -7.34 5.64
N GLY A 41 -0.60 -6.10 5.90
CA GLY A 41 0.81 -5.76 6.10
C GLY A 41 1.45 -6.48 7.29
N ARG A 42 0.72 -6.62 8.40
CA ARG A 42 1.19 -7.35 9.59
C ARG A 42 1.33 -8.84 9.35
N ILE A 43 0.40 -9.45 8.61
CA ILE A 43 0.48 -10.87 8.22
C ILE A 43 1.69 -11.08 7.30
N GLY A 44 1.90 -10.22 6.30
CA GLY A 44 3.06 -10.31 5.41
C GLY A 44 4.39 -10.18 6.16
N ALA A 45 4.47 -9.25 7.12
CA ALA A 45 5.66 -9.11 7.97
C ALA A 45 5.88 -10.35 8.86
N ALA A 46 4.82 -10.89 9.46
CA ALA A 46 4.91 -12.09 10.27
C ALA A 46 5.41 -13.30 9.45
N LEU A 47 4.84 -13.51 8.25
CA LEU A 47 5.29 -14.56 7.33
C LEU A 47 6.76 -14.39 6.95
N THR A 48 7.18 -13.17 6.62
CA THR A 48 8.57 -12.86 6.28
C THR A 48 9.53 -13.19 7.43
N SER A 49 9.14 -12.92 8.68
CA SER A 49 9.94 -13.27 9.86
C SER A 49 10.17 -14.78 10.04
N PHE A 50 9.31 -15.64 9.49
CA PHE A 50 9.52 -17.10 9.49
C PHE A 50 10.24 -17.59 8.24
N VAL A 51 9.92 -17.02 7.08
CA VAL A 51 10.48 -17.42 5.78
C VAL A 51 11.93 -16.97 5.65
N PHE A 52 12.29 -15.77 6.10
CA PHE A 52 13.64 -15.22 5.95
C PHE A 52 14.70 -16.07 6.68
N PRO A 53 14.56 -16.43 7.96
CA PRO A 53 15.53 -17.29 8.64
C PRO A 53 15.65 -18.68 8.01
N ALA A 54 14.53 -19.26 7.53
CA ALA A 54 14.53 -20.55 6.85
C ALA A 54 15.28 -20.51 5.52
N LEU A 55 15.06 -19.47 4.71
CA LEU A 55 15.77 -19.26 3.45
C LEU A 55 17.25 -18.94 3.67
N PHE A 56 17.55 -18.14 4.68
CA PHE A 56 18.92 -17.78 5.06
C PHE A 56 19.73 -19.01 5.45
N ASN A 57 19.16 -19.92 6.25
CA ASN A 57 19.86 -21.15 6.66
C ASN A 57 20.04 -22.16 5.50
N ALA A 58 19.10 -22.21 4.55
CA ALA A 58 19.14 -23.19 3.46
C ALA A 58 20.02 -22.74 2.28
N TYR A 59 19.99 -21.45 1.92
CA TYR A 59 20.59 -20.94 0.69
C TYR A 59 21.52 -19.73 0.89
N GLY A 60 21.70 -19.28 2.13
CA GLY A 60 22.57 -18.16 2.50
C GLY A 60 21.92 -16.77 2.35
N GLU A 61 22.65 -15.75 2.79
CA GLU A 61 22.18 -14.36 2.85
C GLU A 61 21.82 -13.79 1.49
N SER A 62 22.72 -13.95 0.51
CA SER A 62 22.59 -13.32 -0.81
C SER A 62 21.32 -13.79 -1.54
N PHE A 63 20.99 -15.08 -1.41
CA PHE A 63 19.78 -15.64 -1.98
C PHE A 63 18.51 -15.15 -1.24
N ALA A 64 18.54 -15.12 0.09
CA ALA A 64 17.40 -14.68 0.89
C ALA A 64 17.01 -13.22 0.62
N VAL A 65 18.00 -12.33 0.54
CA VAL A 65 17.79 -10.91 0.22
C VAL A 65 17.35 -10.75 -1.24
N GLY A 66 17.97 -11.48 -2.18
CA GLY A 66 17.58 -11.44 -3.59
C GLY A 66 16.14 -11.92 -3.83
N PHE A 67 15.71 -12.97 -3.12
CA PHE A 67 14.35 -13.49 -3.18
C PHE A 67 13.32 -12.49 -2.64
N LEU A 68 13.56 -11.91 -1.46
CA LEU A 68 12.67 -10.88 -0.93
C LEU A 68 12.64 -9.63 -1.81
N GLY A 69 13.79 -9.25 -2.38
CA GLY A 69 13.90 -8.14 -3.33
C GLY A 69 13.09 -8.37 -4.60
N SER A 70 13.12 -9.58 -5.17
CA SER A 70 12.32 -9.90 -6.36
C SER A 70 10.82 -9.91 -6.07
N VAL A 71 10.40 -10.44 -4.91
CA VAL A 71 9.00 -10.38 -4.43
C VAL A 71 8.55 -8.93 -4.27
N ALA A 72 9.39 -8.06 -3.71
CA ALA A 72 9.10 -6.63 -3.59
C ALA A 72 8.97 -5.95 -4.96
N LEU A 73 9.82 -6.30 -5.92
CA LEU A 73 9.79 -5.77 -7.29
C LEU A 73 8.50 -6.17 -8.02
N VAL A 74 8.11 -7.45 -7.94
CA VAL A 74 6.83 -7.94 -8.47
C VAL A 74 5.66 -7.21 -7.82
N SER A 75 5.70 -7.01 -6.51
CA SER A 75 4.67 -6.28 -5.77
C SER A 75 4.56 -4.82 -6.22
N ALA A 76 5.69 -4.17 -6.52
CA ALA A 76 5.72 -2.81 -7.06
C ALA A 76 5.10 -2.75 -8.46
N ILE A 77 5.39 -3.71 -9.34
CA ILE A 77 4.79 -3.78 -10.69
C ILE A 77 3.27 -3.96 -10.59
N ILE A 78 2.81 -4.84 -9.71
CA ILE A 78 1.37 -5.07 -9.49
C ILE A 78 0.71 -3.77 -9.01
N THR A 79 1.33 -3.09 -8.05
CA THR A 79 0.85 -1.79 -7.53
C THR A 79 0.72 -0.76 -8.66
N LEU A 80 1.74 -0.64 -9.52
CA LEU A 80 1.74 0.32 -10.63
C LEU A 80 0.70 0.01 -11.72
N LEU A 81 0.35 -1.27 -11.93
CA LEU A 81 -0.63 -1.66 -12.94
C LEU A 81 -2.08 -1.58 -12.44
N PHE A 82 -2.32 -1.96 -11.18
CA PHE A 82 -3.67 -2.12 -10.65
C PHE A 82 -4.18 -0.90 -9.88
N ILE A 83 -3.30 -0.08 -9.31
CA ILE A 83 -3.74 1.08 -8.55
C ILE A 83 -3.82 2.29 -9.49
N PRO A 84 -5.02 2.85 -9.71
CA PRO A 84 -5.16 4.06 -10.49
C PRO A 84 -4.48 5.23 -9.77
N GLU A 85 -3.71 6.02 -10.51
CA GLU A 85 -3.03 7.20 -9.98
C GLU A 85 -4.05 8.20 -9.39
N THR A 86 -4.01 8.43 -8.08
CA THR A 86 -4.85 9.41 -7.37
C THR A 86 -4.33 10.85 -7.49
N LYS A 87 -3.13 11.02 -8.04
CA LYS A 87 -2.45 12.30 -8.17
C LYS A 87 -3.25 13.23 -9.07
N SER A 88 -3.60 14.39 -8.53
CA SER A 88 -4.32 15.49 -9.19
C SER A 88 -5.83 15.34 -9.38
N LYS A 89 -6.50 14.37 -8.71
CA LYS A 89 -7.97 14.36 -8.59
C LYS A 89 -8.43 14.87 -7.22
N PRO A 90 -9.52 15.66 -7.14
CA PRO A 90 -10.11 16.05 -5.86
C PRO A 90 -10.54 14.79 -5.09
N LEU A 91 -10.39 14.83 -3.76
CA LEU A 91 -10.61 13.68 -2.88
C LEU A 91 -12.03 13.12 -3.03
N GLU A 92 -13.04 13.96 -3.28
CA GLU A 92 -14.43 13.52 -3.48
C GLU A 92 -14.62 12.65 -4.75
N GLU A 93 -13.89 12.93 -5.83
CA GLU A 93 -13.94 12.13 -7.07
C GLU A 93 -13.13 10.83 -6.95
N ALA A 94 -12.00 10.86 -6.23
CA ALA A 94 -11.16 9.68 -6.01
C ALA A 94 -11.77 8.70 -4.99
N SER A 95 -12.49 9.22 -3.99
CA SER A 95 -13.21 8.49 -2.92
C SER A 95 -14.58 7.96 -3.38
N GLY A 96 -15.09 8.43 -4.54
CA GLY A 96 -16.40 8.06 -5.07
C GLY A 96 -17.58 8.67 -4.30
N GLU A 97 -17.36 9.72 -3.50
CA GLU A 97 -18.40 10.37 -2.71
C GLU A 97 -19.42 11.12 -3.58
N THR A 98 -19.02 11.63 -4.76
CA THR A 98 -19.92 12.28 -5.73
C THR A 98 -21.04 11.34 -6.21
N LEU A 99 -20.75 10.04 -6.39
CA LEU A 99 -21.75 9.04 -6.83
C LEU A 99 -22.77 8.71 -5.73
N LEU A 100 -22.36 8.80 -4.46
CA LEU A 100 -23.26 8.61 -3.31
C LEU A 100 -24.15 9.83 -3.07
N GLU A 101 -23.69 11.03 -3.42
CA GLU A 101 -24.49 12.26 -3.38
C GLU A 101 -25.58 12.25 -4.47
N GLU A 102 -25.23 11.83 -5.71
CA GLU A 102 -26.20 11.75 -6.82
C GLU A 102 -27.28 10.68 -6.60
N GLU A 103 -26.94 9.49 -6.08
CA GLU A 103 -27.95 8.46 -5.72
C GLU A 103 -28.93 8.94 -4.63
N ARG A 104 -28.50 9.89 -3.79
CA ARG A 104 -29.32 10.45 -2.70
C ARG A 104 -30.25 11.58 -3.16
N ILE A 105 -29.92 12.27 -4.26
CA ILE A 105 -30.76 13.31 -4.85
C ILE A 105 -31.87 12.70 -5.72
N ILE A 106 -31.66 11.49 -6.25
CA ILE A 106 -32.61 10.77 -7.12
C ILE A 106 -33.65 9.96 -6.31
N LYS A 107 -33.41 9.71 -5.01
CA LYS A 107 -34.32 9.01 -4.09
C LYS A 107 -35.08 9.97 -3.18
#